data_AF-A0A1M7SXV4-F1
#
_entry.id   AF-A0A1M7SXV4-F1
#
_cell.length_a   1.000
_cell.length_b   1.000
_cell.length_c   1.000
_cell.angle_alpha   90.00
_cell.angle_beta   90.00
_cell.angle_gamma   90.00
#
_symmetry.space_group_name_H-M   'P 1'
#
loop_
_entity.id
_entity.type
_entity.pdbx_description
1 polymer ?
#
loop_
_entity_poly.entity_id
_entity_poly.type
_entity_poly.pdbx_seq_one_letter_code
_entity_poly.pdbx_strand_id
1 'polypeptide(L)' 'MGIYCDRGRYYFVKRVPKRFAHVDPRQKITRCLHTDSRREALARAPAV' A
#
# COMPACT_ATOMS: atom_id res chain seq x y z
N MET A 1 2.83 5.06 -6.56
CA MET A 1 2.57 4.06 -5.49
C MET A 1 2.61 4.83 -4.18
N GLY A 2 1.60 4.68 -3.33
CA GLY A 2 1.37 5.57 -2.19
C GLY A 2 0.12 5.17 -1.41
N ILE A 3 -0.38 6.08 -0.57
CA ILE A 3 -1.61 5.87 0.19
C ILE A 3 -2.85 6.28 -0.61
N TYR A 4 -3.91 5.49 -0.53
CA TYR A 4 -5.24 5.86 -1.02
C TYR A 4 -6.27 5.62 0.08
N CYS A 5 -7.35 6.41 0.07
CA CYS A 5 -8.47 6.22 0.98
C CYS A 5 -9.59 5.49 0.23
N ASP A 6 -10.13 4.43 0.82
CA ASP A 6 -11.31 3.74 0.33
C ASP A 6 -12.19 3.33 1.52
N ARG A 7 -13.50 3.57 1.40
CA ARG A 7 -14.51 3.17 2.40
C ARG A 7 -14.14 3.51 3.86
N GLY A 8 -13.58 4.72 4.08
CA GLY A 8 -13.21 5.20 5.41
C GLY A 8 -11.91 4.62 5.98
N ARG A 9 -11.10 3.94 5.18
CA ARG A 9 -9.79 3.43 5.59
C ARG A 9 -8.71 3.79 4.58
N TYR A 10 -7.52 4.06 5.09
CA TYR A 10 -6.33 4.23 4.27
C TYR A 10 -5.65 2.89 3.98
N TYR A 11 -5.19 2.78 2.74
CA TYR A 11 -4.49 1.63 2.20
C TYR A 11 -3.21 2.10 1.52
N PHE A 12 -2.15 1.32 1.66
CA PHE A 12 -0.89 1.53 0.98
C PHE A 12 -0.76 0.56 -0.19
N VAL A 13 -0.47 1.07 -1.39
CA VAL A 13 -0.19 0.24 -2.57
C VAL A 13 1.26 0.37 -2.96
N LYS A 14 1.92 -0.78 -3.16
CA LYS A 14 3.26 -0.89 -3.73
C LYS A 14 3.23 -1.80 -4.96
N ARG A 15 4.04 -1.47 -5.97
CA ARG A 15 4.22 -2.32 -7.15
C ARG A 15 5.11 -3.49 -6.78
N VAL A 16 4.77 -4.69 -7.23
CA VAL A 16 5.69 -5.83 -7.14
C VAL A 16 6.79 -5.64 -8.20
N PRO A 17 8.07 -5.60 -7.81
CA PRO A 17 9.16 -5.54 -8.77
C PRO A 17 9.13 -6.75 -9.71
N LYS A 18 9.40 -6.54 -11.01
CA LYS A 18 9.36 -7.60 -12.03
C LYS A 18 10.21 -8.83 -11.67
N ARG A 19 11.33 -8.62 -10.97
CA ARG A 19 12.20 -9.71 -10.50
C ARG A 19 11.50 -10.70 -9.57
N PHE A 20 10.43 -10.31 -8.88
CA PHE A 20 9.65 -11.18 -7.99
C PHE A 20 8.37 -11.72 -8.63
N ALA A 21 8.12 -11.44 -9.92
CA ALA A 21 6.92 -11.89 -10.61
C ALA A 21 6.79 -13.43 -10.68
N HIS A 22 7.92 -14.14 -10.56
CA HIS A 22 7.94 -15.61 -10.47
C HIS A 22 7.51 -16.15 -9.10
N VAL A 23 7.57 -15.32 -8.05
CA VAL A 23 7.14 -15.69 -6.68
C VAL A 23 5.73 -15.23 -6.40
N ASP A 24 5.39 -13.99 -6.79
CA ASP A 24 4.05 -13.44 -6.68
C ASP A 24 3.62 -12.88 -8.04
N PRO A 25 2.60 -13.47 -8.69
CA PRO A 25 2.13 -13.03 -10.00
C PRO A 25 1.37 -11.68 -9.95
N ARG A 26 1.08 -11.15 -8.75
CA ARG A 26 0.37 -9.88 -8.61
C ARG A 26 1.24 -8.73 -9.09
N GLN A 27 0.63 -7.81 -9.84
CA GLN A 27 1.33 -6.60 -10.28
C GLN A 27 1.52 -5.57 -9.15
N LYS A 28 0.66 -5.63 -8.12
CA LYS A 28 0.54 -4.65 -7.04
C LYS A 28 0.16 -5.36 -5.75
N ILE A 29 0.72 -4.93 -4.63
CA ILE A 29 0.34 -5.34 -3.28
C ILE A 29 -0.38 -4.17 -2.62
N THR A 30 -1.54 -4.46 -2.06
CA THR A 30 -2.32 -3.51 -1.27
C THR A 30 -2.29 -3.95 0.19
N ARG A 31 -1.95 -3.04 1.09
CA ARG A 31 -1.95 -3.27 2.54
C ARG A 31 -2.84 -2.23 3.23
N CYS A 32 -3.80 -2.68 4.02
CA CYS A 32 -4.61 -1.81 4.86
C CYS A 32 -3.75 -1.19 5.97
N LEU A 33 -3.87 0.12 6.19
CA LEU A 33 -3.17 0.83 7.27
C LEU A 33 -4.03 0.97 8.54
N HIS A 34 -5.30 0.55 8.48
CA HIS A 34 -6.26 0.57 9.59
C HIS A 34 -6.30 1.92 10.32
N THR A 35 -6.34 2.99 9.53
CA THR A 35 -6.49 4.37 10.00
C THR A 35 -7.37 5.11 9.00
N ASP A 36 -8.11 6.08 9.50
CA ASP A 36 -8.97 7.04 8.80
C ASP A 36 -8.33 8.43 8.74
N SER A 37 -7.16 8.61 9.36
CA SER A 37 -6.39 9.85 9.35
C SER A 37 -5.29 9.82 8.29
N ARG A 38 -5.31 10.79 7.38
CA ARG A 38 -4.29 10.91 6.32
C ARG A 38 -2.87 11.06 6.88
N ARG A 39 -2.73 11.80 7.99
CA ARG A 39 -1.42 12.07 8.60
C ARG A 39 -0.83 10.79 9.18
N GLU A 40 -1.64 10.01 9.89
CA GLU A 40 -1.21 8.70 10.40
C GLU A 40 -0.93 7.70 9.28
N ALA A 41 -1.72 7.73 8.21
CA ALA A 41 -1.49 6.89 7.04
C ALA A 41 -0.12 7.18 6.40
N LEU A 42 0.27 8.45 6.30
CA LEU A 42 1.60 8.83 5.79
C LEU A 42 2.73 8.38 6.72
N ALA A 43 2.54 8.45 8.03
CA ALA A 43 3.54 8.01 9.01
C ALA A 43 3.69 6.48 9.06
N ARG A 44 2.58 5.74 8.87
CA ARG A 44 2.56 4.26 8.83
C ARG A 44 2.97 3.69 7.47
N ALA A 45 2.88 4.49 6.41
CA ALA A 45 3.34 4.06 5.10
C ALA A 45 4.86 3.79 5.17
N PRO A 46 5.32 2.61 4.75
CA PRO A 46 6.76 2.34 4.72
C PRO A 46 7.42 3.34 3.76
N ALA A 47 8.53 3.94 4.17
CA ALA A 47 9.37 4.74 3.27
C ALA A 47 9.68 3.88 2.03
N VAL A 48 9.19 4.33 0.87
CA VAL A 48 9.21 3.55 -0.37
C VAL A 48 10.61 3.41 -0.92
#